data_AF-A0AAD9V9A7-F1
#
_entry.id   AF-A0AAD9V9A7-F1
#
_cell.length_a   1.000
_cell.length_b   1.000
_cell.length_c   1.000
_cell.angle_alpha   90.00
_cell.angle_beta   90.00
_cell.angle_gamma   90.00
#
_symmetry.space_group_name_H-M   'P 1'
#
loop_
_entity.id
_entity.type
_entity.pdbx_description
1 polymer ?
#
loop_
_entity_poly.entity_id
_entity_poly.type
_entity_poly.pdbx_seq_one_letter_code
_entity_poly.pdbx_strand_id
1 'polypeptide(L)'
;MESSREAANLRRQLDNVKESSRRSEQRKESIEHALALRNVTLADLEEPCFYTSRYGYKMCERIYLNGDGMGRGTHISLSFVVMRGEYDAILRWPFGQKVTFMLLDQDNVEHVIDAFRPDPNSSSFQRPRRETNIASSHVLLHRGTE
;
A
#
# COMPACT_ATOMS: atom_id res chain seq x y z
N MET A 1 -9.76 17.68 56.62
CA MET A 1 -10.76 16.98 55.78
C MET A 1 -10.74 17.44 54.31
N GLU A 2 -10.43 18.71 54.01
CA GLU A 2 -10.35 19.22 52.62
C GLU A 2 -9.30 18.55 51.73
N SER A 3 -8.08 18.33 52.24
CA SER A 3 -7.00 17.67 51.48
C SER A 3 -7.38 16.27 50.96
N SER A 4 -8.18 15.51 51.71
CA SER A 4 -8.65 14.19 51.28
C SER A 4 -9.72 14.25 50.18
N ARG A 5 -10.50 15.35 50.11
CA ARG A 5 -11.49 15.58 49.06
C ARG A 5 -10.83 16.02 47.77
N GLU A 6 -9.80 16.85 47.87
CA GLU A 6 -9.00 17.30 46.74
C GLU A 6 -8.23 16.15 46.08
N ALA A 7 -7.61 15.28 46.89
CA ALA A 7 -6.96 14.06 46.40
C ALA A 7 -7.94 13.11 45.69
N ALA A 8 -9.18 12.99 46.19
CA ALA A 8 -10.22 12.18 45.54
C ALA A 8 -10.67 12.79 44.21
N ASN A 9 -10.77 14.12 44.14
CA ASN A 9 -11.12 14.82 42.90
C ASN A 9 -10.04 14.67 41.83
N LEU A 10 -8.76 14.81 42.21
CA LEU A 10 -7.61 14.60 41.32
C LEU A 10 -7.52 13.16 40.79
N ARG A 11 -7.78 12.16 41.65
CA ARG A 11 -7.83 10.75 41.22
C ARG A 11 -8.92 10.51 40.19
N ARG A 12 -10.12 11.05 40.42
CA ARG A 12 -11.23 10.95 39.47
C ARG A 12 -10.93 11.64 38.14
N GLN A 13 -10.27 12.80 38.18
CA GLN A 13 -9.80 13.48 36.97
C GLN A 13 -8.77 12.64 36.21
N LEU A 14 -7.82 12.04 36.92
CA LEU A 14 -6.82 11.16 36.31
C LEU A 14 -7.45 9.93 35.65
N ASP A 15 -8.44 9.31 36.29
CA ASP A 15 -9.14 8.15 35.73
C ASP A 15 -9.93 8.52 34.47
N ASN A 16 -10.59 9.70 34.47
CA ASN A 16 -11.27 10.22 33.29
C ASN A 16 -10.29 10.49 32.14
N VAL A 17 -9.11 11.04 32.43
CA VAL A 17 -8.06 11.28 31.44
C VAL A 17 -7.52 9.97 30.87
N LYS A 18 -7.32 8.95 31.70
CA LYS A 18 -6.90 7.62 31.25
C LYS A 18 -7.92 6.95 30.34
N GLU A 19 -9.20 7.01 30.70
CA GLU A 19 -10.27 6.44 29.87
C GLU A 19 -10.44 7.19 28.54
N SER A 20 -10.29 8.52 28.56
CA SER A 20 -10.21 9.37 27.36
C SER A 20 -9.06 8.94 26.44
N SER A 21 -7.86 8.74 27.00
CA SER A 21 -6.68 8.27 26.25
C SER A 21 -6.93 6.92 25.61
N ARG A 22 -7.47 5.96 26.38
CA ARG A 22 -7.78 4.60 25.90
C ARG A 22 -8.77 4.62 24.72
N ARG A 23 -9.80 5.47 24.79
CA ARG A 23 -10.78 5.63 23.69
C ARG A 23 -10.15 6.27 22.46
N SER A 24 -9.24 7.23 22.64
CA SER A 24 -8.50 7.84 21.54
C SER A 24 -7.58 6.83 20.84
N GLU A 25 -6.89 5.98 21.61
CA GLU A 25 -6.05 4.89 21.10
C GLU A 25 -6.88 3.92 20.25
N GLN A 26 -8.01 3.42 20.78
CA GLN A 26 -8.90 2.52 20.03
C GLN A 26 -9.47 3.16 18.76
N ARG A 27 -9.75 4.46 18.79
CA ARG A 27 -10.24 5.20 17.61
C ARG A 27 -9.14 5.33 16.55
N LYS A 28 -7.89 5.56 16.97
CA LYS A 28 -6.73 5.58 16.07
C LYS A 28 -6.53 4.20 15.42
N GLU A 29 -6.54 3.12 16.20
CA GLU A 29 -6.42 1.75 15.68
C GLU A 29 -7.55 1.41 14.69
N SER A 30 -8.80 1.80 15.01
CA SER A 30 -9.93 1.58 14.10
C SER A 30 -9.80 2.39 12.81
N ILE A 31 -9.25 3.61 12.88
CA ILE A 31 -8.98 4.43 11.69
C ILE A 31 -7.85 3.81 10.87
N GLU A 32 -6.77 3.36 11.50
CA GLU A 32 -5.66 2.67 10.83
C GLU A 32 -6.16 1.39 10.16
N HIS A 33 -6.96 0.58 10.84
CA HIS A 33 -7.57 -0.62 10.27
C HIS A 33 -8.53 -0.29 9.12
N ALA A 34 -9.38 0.74 9.25
CA ALA A 34 -10.26 1.17 8.17
C ALA A 34 -9.49 1.76 6.97
N LEU A 35 -8.36 2.41 7.21
CA LEU A 35 -7.46 2.88 6.15
C LEU A 35 -6.72 1.72 5.49
N ALA A 36 -6.30 0.71 6.25
CA ALA A 36 -5.72 -0.53 5.74
C ALA A 36 -6.72 -1.34 4.91
N LEU A 37 -8.01 -1.32 5.25
CA LEU A 37 -9.05 -1.93 4.41
C LEU A 37 -9.32 -1.15 3.11
N ARG A 38 -9.07 0.17 3.09
CA ARG A 38 -9.23 1.02 1.89
C ARG A 38 -8.01 0.97 0.97
N ASN A 39 -6.84 0.87 1.59
CA ASN A 39 -5.54 0.70 0.96
C ASN A 39 -4.94 -0.52 1.63
N VAL A 40 -5.20 -1.73 1.12
CA VAL A 40 -4.45 -2.91 1.57
C VAL A 40 -3.00 -2.74 1.09
N THR A 41 -2.25 -1.83 1.71
CA THR A 41 -0.87 -2.13 2.06
C THR A 41 -0.99 -3.33 2.96
N LEU A 42 -0.57 -4.49 2.47
CA LEU A 42 -0.34 -5.71 3.22
C LEU A 42 0.67 -5.43 4.35
N ALA A 43 0.38 -4.50 5.26
CA ALA A 43 1.32 -3.86 6.18
C ALA A 43 1.68 -4.75 7.37
N ASP A 44 1.18 -5.98 7.42
CA ASP A 44 1.73 -7.05 8.25
C ASP A 44 2.85 -7.84 7.54
N LEU A 45 3.16 -7.49 6.29
CA LEU A 45 4.35 -7.92 5.55
C LEU A 45 5.07 -6.64 5.13
N GLU A 46 6.39 -6.57 5.33
CA GLU A 46 7.23 -5.59 4.62
C GLU A 46 6.73 -5.53 3.17
N GLU A 47 6.46 -4.33 2.60
CA GLU A 47 6.05 -4.14 1.20
C GLU A 47 6.71 -5.23 0.35
N PRO A 48 6.00 -6.30 -0.10
CA PRO A 48 6.69 -7.53 -0.50
C PRO A 48 7.46 -7.26 -1.79
N CYS A 49 8.72 -6.91 -1.60
CA CYS A 49 9.63 -6.60 -2.67
C CYS A 49 10.02 -7.92 -3.32
N PHE A 50 10.05 -7.95 -4.64
CA PHE A 50 10.54 -9.10 -5.38
C PHE A 50 11.56 -8.65 -6.41
N TYR A 51 12.39 -9.60 -6.82
CA TYR A 51 13.41 -9.39 -7.83
C TYR A 51 13.04 -10.08 -9.12
N THR A 52 13.36 -9.47 -10.27
CA THR A 52 13.19 -10.15 -11.57
C THR A 52 14.06 -11.40 -11.70
N SER A 53 15.20 -11.46 -10.99
CA SER A 53 16.16 -12.55 -10.97
C SER A 53 17.16 -12.38 -9.81
N ARG A 54 18.06 -13.35 -9.59
CA ARG A 54 19.08 -13.32 -8.52
C ARG A 54 19.89 -12.00 -8.45
N TYR A 55 20.17 -11.40 -9.60
CA TYR A 55 20.91 -10.14 -9.73
C TYR A 55 20.10 -9.11 -10.52
N GLY A 56 18.77 -9.15 -10.35
CA GLY A 56 17.79 -8.41 -11.15
C GLY A 56 17.32 -7.10 -10.53
N TYR A 57 16.29 -6.51 -11.13
CA TYR A 57 15.64 -5.30 -10.64
C TYR A 57 14.86 -5.60 -9.36
N LYS A 58 14.98 -4.74 -8.33
CA LYS A 58 14.12 -4.76 -7.14
C LYS A 58 12.82 -4.02 -7.44
N MET A 59 11.68 -4.62 -7.15
CA MET A 59 10.36 -4.05 -7.47
C MET A 59 9.38 -4.33 -6.33
N CYS A 60 8.34 -3.53 -6.24
CA CYS A 60 7.22 -3.73 -5.33
C CYS A 60 5.91 -3.44 -6.05
N GLU A 61 4.84 -4.11 -5.62
CA GLU A 61 3.47 -3.84 -6.03
C GLU A 61 2.69 -3.18 -4.89
N ARG A 62 1.75 -2.29 -5.22
CA ARG A 62 0.76 -1.75 -4.28
C ARG A 62 -0.65 -2.03 -4.79
N ILE A 63 -1.50 -2.50 -3.89
CA ILE A 63 -2.88 -2.90 -4.21
C ILE A 63 -3.86 -2.02 -3.45
N TYR A 64 -4.78 -1.40 -4.17
CA TYR A 64 -5.86 -0.59 -3.63
C TYR A 64 -7.18 -1.28 -3.98
N LEU A 65 -7.69 -2.07 -3.04
CA LEU A 65 -8.93 -2.85 -3.25
C LEU A 65 -10.15 -1.98 -3.50
N ASN A 66 -10.18 -0.78 -2.91
CA ASN A 66 -11.23 0.20 -3.15
C ASN A 66 -10.84 1.24 -4.21
N GLY A 67 -9.81 0.94 -5.01
CA GLY A 67 -9.37 1.77 -6.13
C GLY A 67 -8.64 3.05 -5.71
N ASP A 68 -7.85 3.57 -6.64
CA ASP A 68 -7.14 4.84 -6.52
C ASP A 68 -7.37 5.71 -7.75
N GLY A 69 -7.15 7.02 -7.62
CA GLY A 69 -7.33 8.00 -8.70
C GLY A 69 -8.73 7.93 -9.33
N MET A 70 -8.78 7.72 -10.65
CA MET A 70 -10.03 7.65 -11.42
C MET A 70 -10.86 6.38 -11.14
N GLY A 71 -10.26 5.32 -10.59
CA GLY A 71 -10.94 4.06 -10.26
C GLY A 71 -11.43 3.99 -8.81
N ARG A 72 -11.27 5.06 -8.03
CA ARG A 72 -11.60 5.08 -6.60
C ARG A 72 -13.08 4.78 -6.37
N GLY A 73 -13.36 3.86 -5.45
CA GLY A 73 -14.71 3.44 -5.06
C GLY A 73 -15.39 2.48 -6.04
N THR A 74 -14.77 2.17 -7.18
CA THR A 74 -15.41 1.42 -8.28
C THR A 74 -14.56 0.27 -8.81
N HIS A 75 -13.24 0.30 -8.60
CA HIS A 75 -12.29 -0.65 -9.18
C HIS A 75 -11.25 -1.11 -8.17
N ILE A 76 -10.50 -2.16 -8.51
CA ILE A 76 -9.22 -2.46 -7.86
C ILE A 76 -8.13 -1.74 -8.65
N SER A 77 -7.24 -1.04 -7.97
CA SER A 77 -6.08 -0.41 -8.60
C SER A 77 -4.79 -1.07 -8.16
N LEU A 78 -3.91 -1.36 -9.12
CA LEU A 78 -2.59 -1.93 -8.90
C LEU A 78 -1.53 -0.89 -9.28
N SER A 79 -0.45 -0.79 -8.52
CA SER A 79 0.66 0.10 -8.86
C SER A 79 1.97 -0.65 -8.86
N PHE A 80 2.72 -0.50 -9.94
CA PHE A 80 4.05 -1.04 -10.08
C PHE A 80 5.09 0.00 -9.63
N VAL A 81 6.03 -0.42 -8.78
CA VAL A 81 7.09 0.44 -8.26
C VAL A 81 8.45 -0.19 -8.52
N VAL A 82 9.31 0.50 -9.26
CA VAL A 82 10.74 0.17 -9.32
C VAL A 82 11.42 0.72 -8.06
N MET A 83 12.15 -0.14 -7.36
CA MET A 83 12.88 0.22 -6.15
C MET A 83 14.38 0.18 -6.39
N ARG A 84 15.13 0.89 -5.54
CA ARG A 84 16.58 0.86 -5.56
C ARG A 84 17.08 -0.55 -5.21
N GLY A 85 17.79 -1.18 -6.13
CA GLY A 85 18.39 -2.48 -5.96
C GLY A 85 19.90 -2.42 -5.71
N GLU A 86 20.44 -3.48 -5.11
CA GLU A 86 21.88 -3.68 -4.96
C GLU A 86 22.60 -3.75 -6.32
N TYR A 87 21.91 -4.28 -7.34
CA TYR A 87 22.45 -4.55 -8.67
C TYR A 87 22.18 -3.44 -9.70
N ASP A 88 21.63 -2.29 -9.30
CA ASP A 88 21.25 -1.21 -10.23
C ASP A 88 22.38 -0.72 -11.14
N ALA A 89 23.64 -0.86 -10.70
CA ALA A 89 24.82 -0.44 -11.46
C ALA A 89 25.12 -1.34 -12.68
N ILE A 90 24.66 -2.59 -12.68
CA ILE A 90 24.90 -3.56 -13.77
C ILE A 90 23.67 -3.80 -14.65
N LEU A 91 22.52 -3.23 -14.28
CA LEU A 91 21.26 -3.38 -15.00
C LEU A 91 21.10 -2.33 -16.11
N ARG A 92 20.30 -2.65 -17.13
CA ARG A 92 19.96 -1.71 -18.20
C ARG A 92 18.89 -0.72 -17.71
N TRP A 93 19.01 0.53 -18.12
CA TRP A 93 18.05 1.59 -17.78
C TRP A 93 17.67 2.41 -19.02
N PRO A 94 16.43 2.91 -19.11
CA PRO A 94 15.31 2.72 -18.17
C PRO A 94 14.79 1.27 -18.15
N PHE A 95 14.03 0.90 -17.13
CA PHE A 95 13.36 -0.40 -17.04
C PHE A 95 12.36 -0.52 -18.20
N GLY A 96 12.57 -1.52 -19.08
CA GLY A 96 11.81 -1.68 -20.32
C GLY A 96 11.17 -3.06 -20.50
N GLN A 97 11.08 -3.86 -19.42
CA GLN A 97 10.46 -5.18 -19.49
C GLN A 97 8.93 -5.04 -19.46
N LYS A 98 8.21 -5.85 -20.25
CA LYS A 98 6.75 -5.91 -20.21
C LYS A 98 6.31 -6.32 -18.81
N VAL A 99 5.38 -5.56 -18.22
CA VAL A 99 4.76 -5.87 -16.93
C VAL A 99 3.36 -6.41 -17.21
N THR A 100 3.02 -7.52 -16.57
CA THR A 100 1.71 -8.15 -16.67
C THR A 100 1.16 -8.32 -15.26
N PHE A 101 -0.02 -7.77 -15.01
CA PHE A 101 -0.81 -8.04 -13.82
C PHE A 101 -1.83 -9.11 -14.12
N MET A 102 -2.07 -9.98 -13.14
CA MET A 102 -3.06 -11.04 -13.25
C MET A 102 -3.79 -11.17 -11.91
N LEU A 103 -5.10 -10.98 -11.93
CA LEU A 103 -5.96 -11.36 -10.83
C LEU A 103 -6.45 -12.78 -11.12
N LEU A 104 -5.96 -13.73 -10.33
CA LEU A 104 -6.28 -15.14 -10.48
C LEU A 104 -7.69 -15.42 -9.98
N ASP A 105 -8.54 -15.87 -10.89
CA ASP A 105 -9.79 -16.56 -10.56
C ASP A 105 -9.49 -17.92 -9.91
N GLN A 106 -10.02 -18.12 -8.71
CA GLN A 106 -9.78 -19.31 -7.88
C GLN A 106 -10.48 -20.56 -8.43
N ASP A 107 -11.57 -20.38 -9.17
CA ASP A 107 -12.26 -21.47 -9.85
C ASP A 107 -11.62 -21.82 -11.20
N ASN A 108 -10.56 -21.10 -11.58
CA ASN A 108 -9.82 -21.24 -12.84
C ASN A 108 -10.72 -21.17 -14.09
N VAL A 109 -11.80 -20.39 -14.03
CA VAL A 109 -12.69 -20.15 -15.18
C VAL A 109 -12.09 -19.06 -16.07
N GLU A 110 -11.86 -17.88 -15.52
CA GLU A 110 -11.32 -16.74 -16.27
C GLU A 110 -10.53 -15.78 -15.38
N HIS A 111 -9.21 -15.73 -15.58
CA HIS A 111 -8.36 -14.74 -14.90
C HIS A 111 -8.50 -13.36 -15.55
N VAL A 112 -8.47 -12.29 -14.76
CA VAL A 112 -8.38 -10.92 -15.28
C VAL A 112 -6.92 -10.59 -15.51
N ILE A 113 -6.56 -10.21 -16.73
CA ILE A 113 -5.18 -9.93 -17.14
C ILE A 113 -5.10 -8.53 -17.72
N ASP A 114 -4.13 -7.75 -17.27
CA ASP A 114 -3.73 -6.50 -17.91
C ASP A 114 -2.20 -6.44 -18.04
N ALA A 115 -1.71 -5.75 -19.07
CA ALA A 115 -0.29 -5.64 -19.29
C ALA A 115 0.10 -4.34 -19.98
N PHE A 116 1.25 -3.81 -19.59
CA PHE A 116 1.80 -2.61 -20.18
C PHE A 116 3.28 -2.77 -20.51
N ARG A 117 3.76 -1.91 -21.42
CA ARG A 117 5.19 -1.71 -21.66
C ARG A 117 5.60 -0.38 -21.01
N PRO A 118 6.57 -0.37 -20.09
CA PRO A 118 7.10 0.85 -19.51
C PRO A 118 7.50 1.89 -20.55
N ASP A 119 7.04 3.13 -20.39
CA ASP A 119 7.49 4.25 -21.22
C ASP A 119 8.92 4.66 -20.79
N PRO A 120 9.92 4.58 -21.68
CA PRO A 120 11.29 4.95 -21.36
C PRO A 120 11.47 6.44 -21.01
N ASN A 121 10.50 7.30 -21.31
CA ASN A 121 10.54 8.73 -20.94
C ASN A 121 9.92 9.00 -19.56
N SER A 122 9.18 8.03 -18.99
CA SER A 122 8.57 8.19 -17.68
C SER A 122 9.61 8.12 -16.56
N SER A 123 9.46 8.99 -15.56
CA SER A 123 10.31 9.00 -14.37
C SER A 123 10.12 7.75 -13.49
N SER A 124 8.98 7.06 -13.59
CA SER A 124 8.68 5.83 -12.85
C SER A 124 9.63 4.67 -13.16
N PHE A 125 10.22 4.65 -14.37
CA PHE A 125 11.03 3.54 -14.86
C PHE A 125 12.50 3.89 -15.05
N GLN A 126 12.92 5.11 -14.68
CA GLN A 126 14.33 5.49 -14.68
C GLN A 126 15.10 4.74 -13.60
N ARG A 127 16.43 4.77 -13.70
CA ARG A 127 17.30 4.29 -12.62
C ARG A 127 16.97 5.00 -11.29
N PRO A 128 16.63 4.28 -10.21
CA PRO A 128 16.31 4.87 -8.93
C PRO A 128 17.43 5.76 -8.39
N ARG A 129 17.06 6.96 -7.96
CA ARG A 129 17.94 7.88 -7.22
C ARG A 129 17.59 7.95 -5.73
N ARG A 130 16.45 7.39 -5.36
CA ARG A 130 15.90 7.26 -4.00
C ARG A 130 15.52 5.79 -3.79
N GLU A 131 15.06 5.43 -2.59
CA GLU A 131 14.66 4.04 -2.28
C GLU A 131 13.57 3.53 -3.23
N THR A 132 12.63 4.40 -3.61
CA THR A 132 11.53 4.07 -4.52
C THR A 132 11.39 5.13 -5.61
N ASN A 133 11.07 4.72 -6.83
CA ASN A 133 10.55 5.61 -7.86
C ASN A 133 9.09 5.99 -7.59
N ILE A 134 8.57 6.93 -8.40
CA ILE A 134 7.13 7.24 -8.44
C ILE A 134 6.40 6.02 -8.99
N ALA A 135 5.34 5.60 -8.30
CA ALA A 135 4.54 4.45 -8.70
C ALA A 135 3.85 4.67 -10.06
N SER A 136 3.75 3.61 -10.85
CA SER A 136 2.98 3.58 -12.10
C SER A 136 1.69 2.79 -11.86
N SER A 137 0.59 3.52 -11.69
CA SER A 137 -0.73 2.97 -11.33
C SER A 137 -1.56 2.58 -12.55
N HIS A 138 -2.23 1.43 -12.44
CA HIS A 138 -3.10 0.83 -13.43
C HIS A 138 -4.43 0.42 -12.76
N VAL A 139 -5.53 0.54 -13.50
CA VAL A 139 -6.87 0.19 -13.01
C VAL A 139 -7.25 -1.13 -13.63
N LEU A 140 -7.53 -2.15 -12.80
CA LEU A 140 -8.08 -3.41 -13.27
C LEU A 140 -9.61 -3.34 -13.20
N LEU A 141 -10.27 -3.61 -14.33
CA LEU A 141 -11.73 -3.79 -14.37
C LEU A 141 -12.10 -5.09 -13.64
N HIS A 142 -13.02 -5.00 -12.67
CA HIS A 142 -13.91 -6.10 -12.35
C HIS A 142 -15.21 -5.83 -13.13
N ARG A 143 -15.48 -6.62 -14.18
CA ARG A 143 -16.80 -6.62 -14.79
C ARG A 143 -17.79 -7.24 -13.80
N GLY A 144 -18.37 -6.42 -12.94
CA GLY A 144 -19.65 -6.72 -12.33
C GLY A 144 -20.72 -6.60 -13.43
N THR A 145 -21.34 -7.72 -13.73
CA THR A 145 -22.55 -7.92 -14.52
C THR A 145 -23.54 -6.74 -14.51
N GLU A 146 -24.00 -6.34 -15.70
CA GLU A 146 -25.33 -5.74 -15.91
C GLU A 146 -26.44 -6.74 -15.52
#